data_AF-A0A2D4KLF6-F1
#
_entry.id   AF-A0A2D4KLF6-F1
#
_cell.length_a   1.000
_cell.length_b   1.000
_cell.length_c   1.000
_cell.angle_alpha   90.00
_cell.angle_beta   90.00
_cell.angle_gamma   90.00
#
_symmetry.space_group_name_H-M   'P 1'
#
loop_
_entity.id
_entity.type
_entity.pdbx_description
1 polymer ?
#
loop_
_entity_poly.entity_id
_entity_poly.type
_entity_poly.pdbx_seq_one_letter_code
_entity_poly.pdbx_strand_id
1 'polypeptide(L)'
;TLPIPDVQFASLRNELETDAREFAAQSWSLAVEQSYVKQQERDVIKRQDVIYELMRTEMRHVRTLKIMLKVYSQAMREELQFSNSDIHRLFPCVDDLLELHRAFLFQLKERRKESLEEGSECNYIIQNIGDVLVQQFSGKTGNKMKEKYGIYCSSHSDAVSY
;
A
#
# COMPACT_ATOMS: atom_id res chain seq x y z
N THR A 1 -1.02 12.92 -33.23
CA THR A 1 -0.87 13.26 -31.80
C THR A 1 -0.58 11.96 -31.08
N LEU A 2 0.59 11.77 -30.48
CA LEU A 2 0.90 10.53 -29.73
C LEU A 2 -0.14 10.34 -28.62
N PRO A 3 -0.56 9.10 -28.34
CA PRO A 3 -1.78 8.83 -27.60
C PRO A 3 -1.52 9.09 -26.10
N ILE A 4 -2.40 9.88 -25.49
CA ILE A 4 -2.42 10.24 -24.07
C ILE A 4 -2.33 9.02 -23.09
N PRO A 5 -2.83 7.80 -23.42
CA PRO A 5 -2.66 6.61 -22.59
C PRO A 5 -1.21 6.29 -22.24
N ASP A 6 -0.27 6.40 -23.20
CA ASP A 6 1.13 5.98 -22.99
C ASP A 6 1.82 6.77 -21.88
N VAL A 7 1.50 8.06 -21.75
CA VAL A 7 2.07 8.93 -20.72
C VAL A 7 1.51 8.59 -19.34
N GLN A 8 0.21 8.29 -19.24
CA GLN A 8 -0.42 7.90 -17.98
C GLN A 8 0.06 6.52 -17.50
N PHE A 9 0.19 5.56 -18.41
CA PHE A 9 0.76 4.24 -18.12
C PHE A 9 2.25 4.33 -17.74
N ALA A 10 3.04 5.19 -18.40
CA ALA A 10 4.43 5.42 -18.03
C ALA A 10 4.56 6.05 -16.63
N SER A 11 3.70 7.02 -16.30
CA SER A 11 3.65 7.64 -14.97
C SER A 11 3.28 6.62 -13.89
N LEU A 12 2.26 5.78 -14.13
CA LEU A 12 1.88 4.70 -13.22
C LEU A 12 2.99 3.68 -13.06
N ARG A 13 3.65 3.27 -14.14
CA ARG A 13 4.77 2.33 -14.09
C ARG A 13 5.89 2.88 -13.20
N ASN A 14 6.25 4.14 -13.38
CA ASN A 14 7.27 4.78 -12.55
C ASN A 14 6.85 4.85 -11.07
N GLU A 15 5.58 5.19 -10.79
CA GLU A 15 5.01 5.18 -9.44
C GLU A 15 5.13 3.78 -8.79
N LEU A 16 4.75 2.73 -9.52
CA LEU A 16 4.82 1.34 -9.04
C LEU A 16 6.25 0.82 -8.87
N GLU A 17 7.16 1.23 -9.74
CA GLU A 17 8.59 0.89 -9.63
C GLU A 17 9.24 1.59 -8.44
N THR A 18 8.87 2.85 -8.19
CA THR A 18 9.36 3.61 -7.03
C THR A 18 8.91 2.96 -5.73
N ASP A 19 7.62 2.64 -5.60
CA ASP A 19 7.07 1.93 -4.44
C ASP A 19 7.78 0.57 -4.23
N ALA A 20 8.08 -0.16 -5.31
CA ALA A 20 8.76 -1.44 -5.25
C ALA A 20 10.22 -1.34 -4.78
N ARG A 21 10.94 -0.28 -5.17
CA ARG A 21 12.33 -0.05 -4.76
C ARG A 21 12.42 0.31 -3.28
N GLU A 22 11.47 1.10 -2.76
CA GLU A 22 11.48 1.59 -1.38
C GLU A 22 11.41 0.46 -0.33
N PHE A 23 10.70 -0.63 -0.63
CA PHE A 23 10.60 -1.82 0.22
C PHE A 23 11.11 -3.09 -0.46
N ALA A 24 12.21 -2.98 -1.21
CA ALA A 24 12.81 -4.11 -1.94
C ALA A 24 13.45 -5.17 -1.02
N ALA A 25 13.87 -4.79 0.20
CA ALA A 25 14.50 -5.71 1.13
C ALA A 25 13.50 -6.72 1.72
N GLN A 26 14.00 -7.90 2.10
CA GLN A 26 13.17 -8.98 2.65
C GLN A 26 12.86 -8.81 4.14
N SER A 27 13.57 -7.95 4.85
CA SER A 27 13.37 -7.66 6.27
C SER A 27 13.94 -6.29 6.62
N TRP A 28 13.62 -5.78 7.81
CA TRP A 28 14.25 -4.56 8.32
C TRP A 28 15.76 -4.76 8.49
N SER A 29 16.15 -5.91 9.03
CA SER A 29 17.56 -6.30 9.22
C SER A 29 18.38 -6.39 7.93
N LEU A 30 17.73 -6.46 6.77
CA LEU A 30 18.38 -6.38 5.45
C LEU A 30 18.23 -5.00 4.78
N ALA A 31 17.36 -4.14 5.31
CA ALA A 31 17.11 -2.79 4.81
C ALA A 31 18.03 -1.73 5.44
N VAL A 32 18.55 -2.00 6.64
CA VAL A 32 19.48 -1.13 7.38
C VAL A 32 20.92 -1.64 7.29
N GLU A 33 21.88 -0.86 7.78
CA GLU A 33 23.29 -1.26 7.78
C GLU A 33 23.55 -2.47 8.69
N GLN A 34 24.36 -3.42 8.22
CA GLN A 34 24.68 -4.64 8.99
C GLN A 34 25.44 -4.34 10.29
N SER A 35 26.25 -3.29 10.32
CA SER A 35 26.91 -2.79 11.54
C SER A 35 25.89 -2.27 12.56
N TYR A 36 24.80 -1.67 12.10
CA TYR A 36 23.72 -1.14 12.94
C TYR A 36 22.87 -2.28 13.52
N VAL A 37 22.51 -3.29 12.72
CA VAL A 37 21.78 -4.49 13.20
C VAL A 37 22.52 -5.19 14.34
N LYS A 38 23.85 -5.33 14.23
CA LYS A 38 24.68 -6.01 15.24
C LYS A 38 24.69 -5.31 16.60
N GLN A 39 24.28 -4.04 16.66
CA GLN A 39 24.19 -3.28 17.90
C GLN A 39 22.84 -3.44 18.60
N GLN A 40 21.85 -4.05 17.93
CA GLN A 40 20.50 -4.19 18.45
C GLN A 40 20.28 -5.52 19.17
N GLU A 41 19.43 -5.49 20.19
CA GLU A 41 18.96 -6.71 20.84
C GLU A 41 18.07 -7.54 19.92
N ARG A 42 18.07 -8.87 20.12
CA ARG A 42 17.30 -9.81 19.29
C ARG A 42 15.81 -9.47 19.22
N ASP A 43 15.22 -9.05 20.33
CA ASP A 43 13.79 -8.72 20.39
C ASP A 43 13.47 -7.41 19.66
N VAL A 44 14.41 -6.44 19.66
CA VAL A 44 14.30 -5.21 18.86
C VAL A 44 14.33 -5.54 17.37
N ILE A 45 15.30 -6.35 16.93
CA ILE A 45 15.41 -6.78 15.53
C ILE A 45 14.11 -7.46 15.09
N LYS A 46 13.62 -8.42 15.87
CA LYS A 46 12.38 -9.14 15.57
C LYS A 46 11.18 -8.20 15.46
N ARG A 47 11.07 -7.22 16.38
CA ARG A 47 9.99 -6.23 16.36
C ARG A 47 10.07 -5.34 15.13
N GLN A 48 11.26 -4.87 14.75
CA GLN A 48 11.42 -4.05 13.54
C GLN A 48 11.15 -4.85 12.26
N ASP A 49 11.55 -6.13 12.20
CA ASP A 49 11.23 -7.01 11.06
C ASP A 49 9.72 -7.17 10.86
N VAL A 50 8.95 -7.32 11.94
CA VAL A 50 7.47 -7.40 11.87
C VAL A 50 6.85 -6.07 11.43
N ILE A 51 7.33 -4.93 11.95
CA ILE A 51 6.83 -3.61 11.52
C ILE A 51 7.15 -3.38 10.03
N TYR A 52 8.34 -3.76 9.59
CA TYR A 52 8.73 -3.65 8.18
C TYR A 52 7.90 -4.54 7.27
N GLU A 53 7.56 -5.76 7.71
CA GLU A 53 6.65 -6.64 6.99
C GLU A 53 5.26 -6.01 6.83
N LEU A 54 4.71 -5.37 7.87
CA LEU A 54 3.47 -4.60 7.77
C LEU A 54 3.57 -3.50 6.69
N MET A 55 4.63 -2.69 6.72
CA MET A 55 4.81 -1.61 5.73
C MET A 55 4.92 -2.14 4.30
N ARG A 56 5.69 -3.21 4.12
CA ARG A 56 5.91 -3.84 2.81
C ARG A 56 4.65 -4.50 2.28
N THR A 57 3.89 -5.20 3.12
CA THR A 57 2.62 -5.84 2.74
C THR A 57 1.56 -4.80 2.40
N GLU A 58 1.50 -3.70 3.15
CA GLU A 58 0.61 -2.58 2.86
C GLU A 58 0.96 -1.89 1.52
N MET A 59 2.26 -1.65 1.25
CA MET A 59 2.72 -1.14 -0.04
C MET A 59 2.30 -2.07 -1.19
N ARG A 60 2.48 -3.38 -1.02
CA ARG A 60 2.06 -4.38 -2.01
C ARG A 60 0.55 -4.33 -2.24
N HIS A 61 -0.24 -4.16 -1.18
CA HIS A 61 -1.70 -4.05 -1.28
C HIS A 61 -2.14 -2.78 -2.03
N VAL A 62 -1.56 -1.62 -1.70
CA VAL A 62 -1.76 -0.37 -2.45
C VAL A 62 -1.42 -0.54 -3.93
N ARG A 63 -0.31 -1.22 -4.23
CA ARG A 63 0.08 -1.53 -5.62
C ARG A 63 -0.97 -2.39 -6.33
N THR A 64 -1.48 -3.43 -5.67
CA THR A 64 -2.56 -4.27 -6.23
C THR A 64 -3.80 -3.44 -6.56
N LEU A 65 -4.25 -2.58 -5.63
CA LEU A 65 -5.39 -1.70 -5.83
C LEU A 65 -5.17 -0.70 -6.98
N LYS A 66 -3.96 -0.12 -7.09
CA LYS A 66 -3.59 0.75 -8.22
C LYS A 66 -3.68 0.02 -9.57
N ILE A 67 -3.24 -1.24 -9.64
CA ILE A 67 -3.30 -2.05 -10.86
C ILE A 67 -4.76 -2.37 -11.22
N MET A 68 -5.57 -2.79 -10.25
CA MET A 68 -7.01 -3.02 -10.44
C MET A 68 -7.71 -1.78 -11.03
N LEU A 69 -7.45 -0.62 -10.44
CA LEU A 69 -8.11 0.60 -10.86
C LEU A 69 -7.54 1.17 -12.17
N LYS A 70 -6.23 1.35 -12.28
CA LYS A 70 -5.65 2.12 -13.40
C LYS A 70 -5.29 1.26 -14.60
N VAL A 71 -5.08 -0.05 -14.43
CA VAL A 71 -4.76 -0.94 -15.56
C VAL A 71 -6.01 -1.70 -15.98
N TYR A 72 -6.60 -2.49 -15.08
CA TYR A 72 -7.73 -3.34 -15.46
C TYR A 72 -9.00 -2.54 -15.74
N SER A 73 -9.39 -1.59 -14.87
CA SER A 73 -10.61 -0.80 -15.14
C SER A 73 -10.50 0.06 -16.40
N GLN A 74 -9.30 0.57 -16.70
CA GLN A 74 -9.06 1.35 -17.91
C GLN A 74 -9.16 0.47 -19.16
N ALA A 75 -8.48 -0.68 -19.19
CA ALA A 75 -8.56 -1.63 -20.30
C ALA A 75 -10.01 -2.13 -20.51
N MET A 76 -10.74 -2.43 -19.43
CA MET A 76 -12.16 -2.82 -19.52
C MET A 76 -13.03 -1.72 -20.16
N ARG A 77 -12.78 -0.46 -19.83
CA ARG A 77 -13.51 0.68 -20.41
C ARG A 77 -13.14 0.94 -21.87
N GLU A 78 -11.84 0.96 -22.17
CA GLU A 78 -11.32 1.43 -23.47
C GLU A 78 -11.29 0.30 -24.52
N GLU A 79 -10.95 -0.92 -24.13
CA GLU A 79 -10.79 -2.05 -25.05
C GLU A 79 -12.02 -2.96 -25.08
N LEU A 80 -12.66 -3.19 -23.93
CA LEU A 80 -13.81 -4.10 -23.82
C LEU A 80 -15.16 -3.39 -23.80
N GLN A 81 -15.18 -2.06 -23.81
CA GLN A 81 -16.38 -1.22 -23.82
C GLN A 81 -17.33 -1.47 -22.64
N PHE A 82 -16.77 -1.86 -21.49
CA PHE A 82 -17.55 -2.05 -20.26
C PHE A 82 -18.13 -0.72 -19.79
N SER A 83 -19.38 -0.75 -19.32
CA SER A 83 -19.99 0.40 -18.68
C SER A 83 -19.37 0.65 -17.30
N ASN A 84 -19.53 1.86 -16.77
CA ASN A 84 -19.10 2.16 -15.40
C ASN A 84 -19.84 1.28 -14.37
N SER A 85 -21.07 0.85 -14.65
CA SER A 85 -21.79 -0.11 -13.79
C SER A 85 -21.16 -1.50 -13.80
N ASP A 86 -20.67 -1.98 -14.95
CA ASP A 86 -20.01 -3.29 -15.04
C ASP A 86 -18.69 -3.29 -14.28
N ILE A 87 -17.91 -2.20 -14.43
CA ILE A 87 -16.66 -1.99 -13.70
C ILE A 87 -16.93 -1.90 -12.19
N HIS A 88 -17.96 -1.16 -11.75
CA HIS A 88 -18.31 -1.06 -10.34
C HIS A 88 -18.81 -2.40 -9.77
N ARG A 89 -19.42 -3.25 -10.59
CA ARG A 89 -19.83 -4.60 -10.19
C ARG A 89 -18.62 -5.52 -9.98
N LEU A 90 -17.59 -5.40 -10.82
CA LEU A 90 -16.35 -6.17 -10.70
C LEU A 90 -15.43 -5.66 -9.57
N PHE A 91 -15.34 -4.34 -9.42
CA PHE A 91 -14.43 -3.65 -8.50
C PHE A 91 -15.15 -2.65 -7.59
N PRO A 92 -16.13 -3.10 -6.79
CA PRO A 92 -16.91 -2.20 -5.94
C PRO A 92 -16.02 -1.53 -4.92
N CYS A 93 -16.14 -0.21 -4.74
CA CYS A 93 -15.39 0.57 -3.73
C CYS A 93 -13.85 0.51 -3.83
N VAL A 94 -13.25 0.05 -4.95
CA VAL A 94 -11.78 0.00 -5.08
C VAL A 94 -11.12 1.39 -4.93
N ASP A 95 -11.76 2.46 -5.41
CA ASP A 95 -11.27 3.83 -5.23
C ASP A 95 -11.19 4.23 -3.75
N ASP A 96 -12.25 3.96 -2.98
CA ASP A 96 -12.32 4.24 -1.55
C ASP A 96 -11.28 3.44 -0.76
N LEU A 97 -11.13 2.15 -1.10
CA LEU A 97 -10.13 1.29 -0.49
C LEU A 97 -8.72 1.79 -0.80
N LEU A 98 -8.45 2.17 -2.06
CA LEU A 98 -7.16 2.72 -2.44
C LEU A 98 -6.86 4.01 -1.68
N GLU A 99 -7.83 4.90 -1.49
CA GLU A 99 -7.65 6.12 -0.68
C GLU A 99 -7.27 5.80 0.77
N LEU A 100 -8.02 4.89 1.41
CA LEU A 100 -7.78 4.47 2.80
C LEU A 100 -6.38 3.86 2.99
N HIS A 101 -5.97 2.97 2.09
CA HIS A 101 -4.68 2.29 2.16
C HIS A 101 -3.51 3.20 1.78
N ARG A 102 -3.70 4.13 0.83
CA ARG A 102 -2.69 5.16 0.55
C ARG A 102 -2.44 6.07 1.75
N ALA A 103 -3.50 6.48 2.45
CA ALA A 103 -3.39 7.28 3.65
C ALA A 103 -2.65 6.52 4.76
N PHE A 104 -2.98 5.23 4.96
CA PHE A 104 -2.30 4.39 5.94
C PHE A 104 -0.81 4.21 5.62
N LEU A 105 -0.48 3.83 4.39
CA LEU A 105 0.90 3.68 3.93
C LEU A 105 1.70 4.98 4.09
N PHE A 106 1.09 6.13 3.81
CA PHE A 106 1.73 7.43 4.01
C PHE A 106 2.11 7.63 5.49
N GLN A 107 1.19 7.38 6.43
CA GLN A 107 1.47 7.50 7.87
C GLN A 107 2.59 6.55 8.32
N LEU A 108 2.62 5.32 7.78
CA LEU A 108 3.70 4.37 8.05
C LEU A 108 5.07 4.90 7.55
N LYS A 109 5.11 5.44 6.32
CA LYS A 109 6.33 6.02 5.73
C LYS A 109 6.81 7.24 6.53
N GLU A 110 5.91 8.11 6.94
CA GLU A 110 6.25 9.27 7.79
C GLU A 110 6.80 8.81 9.14
N ARG A 111 6.18 7.82 9.80
CA ARG A 111 6.72 7.27 11.05
C ARG A 111 8.12 6.71 10.91
N ARG A 112 8.42 6.01 9.80
CA ARG A 112 9.78 5.54 9.51
C ARG A 112 10.74 6.72 9.37
N LYS A 113 10.37 7.75 8.61
CA LYS A 113 11.19 8.94 8.37
C LYS A 113 11.48 9.70 9.67
N GLU A 114 10.49 9.84 10.55
CA GLU A 114 10.64 10.42 11.89
C GLU A 114 11.57 9.60 12.80
N SER A 115 11.74 8.32 12.51
CA SER A 115 12.56 7.38 13.29
C SER A 115 13.98 7.21 12.76
N LEU A 116 14.37 7.92 11.70
CA LEU A 116 15.71 7.86 11.11
C LEU A 116 16.77 8.34 12.10
N GLU A 117 17.87 7.60 12.17
CA GLU A 117 19.06 8.00 12.93
C GLU A 117 19.69 9.24 12.29
N GLU A 118 20.21 10.14 13.12
CA GLU A 118 20.84 11.37 12.65
C GLU A 118 22.03 11.06 11.73
N GLY A 119 22.01 11.63 10.52
CA GLY A 119 23.04 11.40 9.50
C GLY A 119 22.95 10.04 8.79
N SER A 120 21.89 9.24 9.01
CA SER A 120 21.65 8.01 8.28
C SER A 120 20.51 8.12 7.29
N GLU A 121 20.72 7.61 6.07
CA GLU A 121 19.68 7.51 5.04
C GLU A 121 18.81 6.25 5.20
N CYS A 122 19.25 5.27 6.01
CA CYS A 122 18.60 3.96 6.06
C CYS A 122 18.45 3.35 7.46
N ASN A 123 19.22 3.79 8.47
CA ASN A 123 19.12 3.26 9.82
C ASN A 123 17.99 3.96 10.58
N TYR A 124 17.10 3.20 11.20
CA TYR A 124 15.99 3.70 12.00
C TYR A 124 15.49 2.64 12.98
N ILE A 125 14.91 3.07 14.10
CA ILE A 125 14.16 2.20 15.01
C ILE A 125 12.81 2.85 15.30
N ILE A 126 11.73 2.26 14.79
CA ILE A 126 10.38 2.75 15.08
C ILE A 126 10.05 2.37 16.53
N GLN A 127 10.08 3.33 17.45
CA GLN A 127 9.81 3.08 18.87
C GLN A 127 8.32 2.87 19.15
N ASN A 128 7.46 3.67 18.53
CA ASN A 128 6.00 3.54 18.64
C ASN A 128 5.38 3.42 17.25
N ILE A 129 4.44 2.50 17.10
CA ILE A 129 3.61 2.33 15.89
C ILE A 129 2.11 2.23 16.25
N GLY A 130 1.80 2.06 17.54
CA GLY A 130 0.45 1.73 17.99
C GLY A 130 -0.55 2.86 17.76
N ASP A 131 -0.11 4.11 17.88
CA ASP A 131 -0.91 5.30 17.58
C ASP A 131 -1.33 5.36 16.10
N VAL A 132 -0.43 5.04 15.17
CA VAL A 132 -0.74 4.95 13.73
C VAL A 132 -1.80 3.86 13.48
N LEU A 133 -1.65 2.70 14.14
CA LEU A 133 -2.62 1.60 14.03
C LEU A 133 -3.97 1.99 14.63
N VAL A 134 -4.00 2.64 15.79
CA VAL A 134 -5.24 3.08 16.43
C VAL A 134 -5.96 4.10 15.54
N GLN A 135 -5.24 5.08 15.00
CA GLN A 135 -5.80 6.07 14.08
C GLN A 135 -6.41 5.42 12.83
N GLN A 136 -5.75 4.39 12.29
CA GLN A 136 -6.23 3.69 11.11
C GLN A 136 -7.49 2.85 11.40
N PHE A 137 -7.45 2.02 12.44
CA PHE A 137 -8.48 0.98 12.66
C PHE A 137 -9.59 1.38 13.65
N SER A 138 -9.57 2.60 14.20
CA SER A 138 -10.56 3.08 15.17
C SER A 138 -11.35 4.28 14.66
N GLY A 139 -12.40 4.65 15.41
CA GLY A 139 -13.20 5.84 15.15
C GLY A 139 -13.79 5.87 13.74
N LYS A 140 -13.73 7.05 13.11
CA LYS A 140 -14.31 7.28 11.78
C LYS A 140 -13.60 6.45 10.69
N THR A 141 -12.27 6.37 10.71
CA THR A 141 -11.48 5.64 9.71
C THR A 141 -11.75 4.14 9.79
N GLY A 142 -11.75 3.58 11.01
CA GLY A 142 -12.07 2.17 11.23
C GLY A 142 -13.49 1.80 10.77
N ASN A 143 -14.47 2.67 11.04
CA ASN A 143 -15.84 2.46 10.56
C ASN A 143 -15.94 2.54 9.03
N LYS A 144 -15.24 3.50 8.38
CA LYS A 144 -15.17 3.58 6.91
C LYS A 144 -14.53 2.31 6.32
N MET A 145 -13.45 1.79 6.92
CA MET A 145 -12.86 0.53 6.47
C MET A 145 -13.85 -0.64 6.55
N LYS A 146 -14.57 -0.79 7.66
CA LYS A 146 -15.58 -1.86 7.81
C LYS A 146 -16.68 -1.75 6.76
N GLU A 147 -17.18 -0.54 6.51
CA GLU A 147 -18.21 -0.30 5.50
C GLU A 147 -17.72 -0.68 4.10
N LYS A 148 -16.55 -0.18 3.69
CA LYS A 148 -16.01 -0.38 2.34
C LYS A 148 -15.60 -1.83 2.09
N TYR A 149 -14.95 -2.47 3.06
CA TYR A 149 -14.66 -3.90 2.98
C TYR A 149 -15.94 -4.75 3.03
N GLY A 150 -16.97 -4.33 3.77
CA GLY A 150 -18.27 -5.00 3.76
C GLY A 150 -18.86 -5.08 2.37
N ILE A 151 -18.89 -3.97 1.64
CA ILE A 151 -19.40 -3.88 0.27
C ILE A 151 -18.50 -4.65 -0.72
N TYR A 152 -17.18 -4.52 -0.57
CA TYR A 152 -16.21 -5.19 -1.44
C TYR A 152 -16.32 -6.72 -1.30
N CYS A 153 -16.34 -7.23 -0.07
CA CYS A 153 -16.35 -8.66 0.20
C CYS A 153 -17.71 -9.30 -0.08
N SER A 154 -18.83 -8.62 0.19
CA SER A 154 -20.17 -9.17 -0.10
C SER A 154 -20.39 -9.39 -1.60
N SER A 155 -19.73 -8.58 -2.43
CA SER A 155 -19.85 -8.63 -3.88
C SER A 155 -18.84 -9.58 -4.54
N HIS A 156 -17.97 -10.23 -3.75
CA HIS A 156 -16.84 -11.00 -4.28
C HIS A 156 -17.28 -12.22 -5.11
N SER A 157 -18.27 -12.99 -4.62
CA SER A 157 -18.81 -14.14 -5.37
C SER A 157 -19.36 -13.72 -6.72
N ASP A 158 -20.08 -12.60 -6.74
CA ASP A 158 -20.76 -12.10 -7.93
C ASP A 158 -19.76 -11.55 -8.94
N ALA A 159 -18.73 -10.84 -8.47
CA ALA A 159 -17.65 -10.32 -9.31
C ALA A 159 -16.79 -11.44 -9.93
N VAL A 160 -16.53 -12.52 -9.20
CA VAL A 160 -15.75 -13.66 -9.72
C VAL A 160 -16.56 -14.52 -10.71
N SER A 161 -17.89 -14.50 -10.59
CA SER A 161 -18.79 -15.26 -11.49
C SER A 161 -19.19 -14.53 -12.77
N TYR A 162 -18.79 -13.27 -12.92
CA TYR A 162 -19.11 -12.40 -14.06
C TYR A 162 -18.20 -12.68 -15.26
#